data_AF-A0A1F8RPY9-F1
#
_entry.id   AF-A0A1F8RPY9-F1
#
_cell.length_a   1.000
_cell.length_b   1.000
_cell.length_c   1.000
_cell.angle_alpha   90.00
_cell.angle_beta   90.00
_cell.angle_gamma   90.00
#
_symmetry.space_group_name_H-M   'P 1'
#
loop_
_entity.id
_entity.type
_entity.pdbx_description
1 polymer ?
#
loop_
_entity_poly.entity_id
_entity_poly.type
_entity_poly.pdbx_seq_one_letter_code
_entity_poly.pdbx_strand_id
1 'polypeptide(L)'
;FAGLYRSDHYTNANPPDLDSLELWVSLTWLASHTRRIEFGPLVTPVSFRHPTMTARVASAVDDLSGGRLTLGLGAGWQEREHSHFGWDLLDVPRRFKRFDEGLQVITRLLTSDQPVDFEGEFYRLKEAILLPRPQRPGGPPLLIGGNGPRRTLPLVARYAWEWNAVFIPPSRFVELNRQLDELLSAQRRSPASVRRSLMTGCILGRDEAGVQRKLRGRNPAELRTRGVVVGAASEVVEQLGQLAAVGVQRVMLQWLDLDDMDGLEAMAEAVLPQVSD
;
A
#
# COMPACT_ATOMS: atom_id res chain seq x y z
N PHE A 1 5.62 -3.15 15.97
CA PHE A 1 5.19 -2.75 14.62
C PHE A 1 3.67 -2.60 14.58
N ALA A 2 3.18 -1.49 14.01
CA ALA A 2 1.75 -1.27 13.83
C ALA A 2 1.16 -2.15 12.70
N GLY A 3 1.97 -2.51 11.68
CA GLY A 3 1.52 -3.42 10.65
C GLY A 3 2.59 -3.98 9.70
N LEU A 4 2.19 -4.95 8.86
CA LEU A 4 3.01 -5.61 7.83
C LEU A 4 2.29 -5.51 6.48
N TYR A 5 2.92 -4.89 5.49
CA TYR A 5 2.34 -4.70 4.17
C TYR A 5 3.24 -5.34 3.12
N ARG A 6 2.67 -6.21 2.28
CA ARG A 6 3.43 -6.96 1.26
C ARG A 6 3.15 -6.42 -0.13
N SER A 7 4.19 -6.31 -0.95
CA SER A 7 4.02 -6.08 -2.38
C SER A 7 3.56 -7.37 -3.09
N ASP A 8 2.76 -7.21 -4.13
CA ASP A 8 2.21 -8.31 -4.93
C ASP A 8 2.88 -8.32 -6.29
N HIS A 9 3.97 -9.08 -6.39
CA HIS A 9 4.81 -9.14 -7.59
C HIS A 9 5.24 -10.57 -7.88
N TYR A 10 5.39 -10.88 -9.17
CA TYR A 10 5.97 -12.14 -9.63
C TYR A 10 7.49 -12.05 -9.81
N THR A 11 8.02 -10.85 -10.08
CA THR A 11 9.44 -10.62 -10.38
C THR A 11 9.93 -9.38 -9.66
N ASN A 12 11.25 -9.26 -9.53
CA ASN A 12 11.82 -7.95 -9.23
C ASN A 12 11.70 -7.03 -10.46
N ALA A 13 11.70 -5.71 -10.22
CA ALA A 13 11.70 -4.71 -11.29
C ALA A 13 12.80 -4.98 -12.33
N ASN A 14 13.97 -5.38 -11.82
CA ASN A 14 15.12 -5.85 -12.58
C ASN A 14 15.63 -7.17 -11.98
N PRO A 15 16.24 -8.05 -12.77
CA PRO A 15 16.90 -9.26 -12.26
C PRO A 15 17.96 -8.95 -11.18
N PRO A 16 18.30 -9.92 -10.31
CA PRO A 16 17.78 -11.29 -10.28
C PRO A 16 16.38 -11.36 -9.63
N ASP A 17 15.59 -12.33 -10.06
CA ASP A 17 14.32 -12.67 -9.41
C ASP A 17 14.60 -13.46 -8.12
N LEU A 18 13.75 -13.30 -7.11
CA LEU A 18 13.87 -13.93 -5.79
C LEU A 18 12.58 -14.70 -5.47
N ASP A 19 12.71 -15.71 -4.60
CA ASP A 19 11.56 -16.46 -4.11
C ASP A 19 10.55 -15.52 -3.41
N SER A 20 9.29 -15.61 -3.81
CA SER A 20 8.20 -14.83 -3.23
C SER A 20 6.96 -15.69 -3.10
N LEU A 21 6.49 -15.86 -1.85
CA LEU A 21 5.22 -16.53 -1.58
C LEU A 21 4.05 -15.66 -2.07
N GLU A 22 3.06 -16.29 -2.71
CA GLU A 22 1.84 -15.65 -3.18
C GLU A 22 1.20 -14.79 -2.07
N LEU A 23 0.81 -13.57 -2.44
CA LEU A 23 0.37 -12.55 -1.49
C LEU A 23 -0.77 -13.05 -0.60
N TRP A 24 -1.90 -13.44 -1.17
CA TRP A 24 -3.11 -13.74 -0.41
C TRP A 24 -3.00 -15.01 0.43
N VAL A 25 -2.25 -16.01 -0.04
CA VAL A 25 -1.87 -17.19 0.75
C VAL A 25 -1.11 -16.76 2.00
N SER A 26 -0.12 -15.88 1.85
CA SER A 26 0.65 -15.38 2.99
C SER A 26 -0.18 -14.53 3.97
N LEU A 27 -1.12 -13.72 3.46
CA LEU A 27 -1.98 -12.89 4.31
C LEU A 27 -2.97 -13.75 5.08
N THR A 28 -3.44 -14.85 4.49
CA THR A 28 -4.28 -15.84 5.19
C THR A 28 -3.50 -16.52 6.33
N TRP A 29 -2.23 -16.87 6.07
CA TRP A 29 -1.34 -17.37 7.13
C TRP A 29 -1.15 -16.32 8.23
N LEU A 30 -0.87 -15.07 7.87
CA LEU A 30 -0.69 -13.98 8.83
C LEU A 30 -1.95 -13.70 9.67
N ALA A 31 -3.12 -13.75 9.05
CA ALA A 31 -4.41 -13.57 9.72
C ALA A 31 -4.60 -14.55 10.87
N SER A 32 -4.21 -15.81 10.67
CA SER A 32 -4.36 -16.89 11.65
C SER A 32 -3.24 -16.96 12.69
N HIS A 33 -2.06 -16.40 12.42
CA HIS A 33 -0.88 -16.51 13.28
C HIS A 33 -0.55 -15.23 14.07
N THR A 34 -1.31 -14.16 13.87
CA THR A 34 -1.10 -12.88 14.57
C THR A 34 -2.40 -12.35 15.16
N ARG A 35 -2.30 -11.45 16.15
CA ARG A 35 -3.49 -10.91 16.84
C ARG A 35 -3.59 -9.38 16.89
N ARG A 36 -2.49 -8.67 16.61
CA ARG A 36 -2.40 -7.22 16.84
C ARG A 36 -2.05 -6.41 15.60
N ILE A 37 -1.16 -6.92 14.76
CA ILE A 37 -0.65 -6.15 13.63
C ILE A 37 -1.75 -5.95 12.57
N GLU A 38 -1.88 -4.74 12.05
CA GLU A 38 -2.60 -4.50 10.80
C GLU A 38 -1.78 -5.05 9.64
N PHE A 39 -2.43 -5.45 8.56
CA PHE A 39 -1.69 -5.94 7.40
C PHE A 39 -2.47 -5.80 6.11
N GLY A 40 -1.81 -6.06 4.99
CA GLY A 40 -2.49 -6.17 3.72
C GLY A 40 -1.54 -6.21 2.54
N PRO A 41 -2.09 -6.27 1.31
CA PRO A 41 -1.34 -5.77 0.18
C PRO A 41 -0.93 -4.34 0.47
N LEU A 42 0.31 -3.97 0.17
CA LEU A 42 0.60 -2.56 -0.05
C LEU A 42 -0.29 -2.06 -1.19
N VAL A 43 -0.19 -2.73 -2.33
CA VAL A 43 -1.23 -2.73 -3.37
C VAL A 43 -1.26 -4.10 -4.05
N THR A 44 -2.44 -4.64 -4.30
CA THR A 44 -2.66 -5.72 -5.26
C THR A 44 -3.15 -5.09 -6.57
N PRO A 45 -2.53 -5.39 -7.73
CA PRO A 45 -2.93 -4.74 -8.97
C PRO A 45 -4.19 -5.41 -9.54
N VAL A 46 -5.12 -4.59 -10.02
CA VAL A 46 -6.37 -5.06 -10.67
C VAL A 46 -6.12 -5.82 -11.98
N SER A 47 -4.89 -5.81 -12.49
CA SER A 47 -4.47 -6.58 -13.66
C SER A 47 -4.25 -8.07 -13.38
N PHE A 48 -3.97 -8.46 -12.13
CA PHE A 48 -3.67 -9.85 -11.78
C PHE A 48 -4.89 -10.66 -11.34
N ARG A 49 -5.91 -9.99 -10.78
CA ARG A 49 -7.08 -10.68 -10.20
C ARG A 49 -8.35 -9.92 -10.53
N HIS A 50 -9.37 -10.68 -10.93
CA HIS A 50 -10.70 -10.13 -11.16
C HIS A 50 -11.24 -9.48 -9.87
N PRO A 51 -11.87 -8.29 -9.93
CA PRO A 51 -12.27 -7.53 -8.75
C PRO A 51 -13.26 -8.27 -7.84
N THR A 52 -14.11 -9.15 -8.39
CA THR A 52 -15.01 -10.00 -7.59
C THR A 52 -14.24 -10.99 -6.70
N MET A 53 -13.18 -11.61 -7.24
CA MET A 53 -12.33 -12.53 -6.48
C MET A 53 -11.51 -11.78 -5.45
N THR A 54 -11.00 -10.60 -5.80
CA THR A 54 -10.30 -9.72 -4.84
C THR A 54 -11.21 -9.35 -3.67
N ALA A 55 -12.44 -8.91 -3.93
CA ALA A 55 -13.41 -8.58 -2.87
C ALA A 55 -13.74 -9.80 -1.98
N ARG A 56 -13.94 -10.98 -2.60
CA ARG A 56 -14.24 -12.23 -1.88
C ARG A 56 -13.10 -12.66 -0.97
N VAL A 57 -11.87 -12.68 -1.47
CA VAL A 57 -10.70 -13.08 -0.67
C VAL A 57 -10.41 -12.04 0.41
N ALA A 58 -10.49 -10.74 0.08
CA ALA A 58 -10.26 -9.68 1.04
C ALA A 58 -11.26 -9.71 2.21
N SER A 59 -12.55 -9.91 1.92
CA SER A 59 -13.57 -10.05 2.97
C SER A 59 -13.28 -11.23 3.89
N ALA A 60 -12.95 -12.40 3.32
CA ALA A 60 -12.65 -13.59 4.10
C ALA A 60 -11.40 -13.43 4.98
N VAL A 61 -10.34 -12.82 4.45
CA VAL A 61 -9.10 -12.57 5.19
C VAL A 61 -9.32 -11.51 6.28
N ASP A 62 -10.09 -10.46 6.01
CA ASP A 62 -10.44 -9.46 7.02
C ASP A 62 -11.20 -10.10 8.18
N ASP A 63 -12.23 -10.89 7.89
CA ASP A 63 -13.04 -11.59 8.89
C ASP A 63 -12.18 -12.59 9.70
N LEU A 64 -11.34 -13.41 9.05
CA LEU A 64 -10.40 -14.32 9.72
C LEU A 64 -9.43 -13.60 10.65
N SER A 65 -9.06 -12.37 10.29
CA SER A 65 -8.12 -11.56 11.06
C SER A 65 -8.76 -10.78 12.20
N GLY A 66 -10.09 -10.72 12.27
CA GLY A 66 -10.83 -9.86 13.18
C GLY A 66 -10.76 -8.37 12.80
N GLY A 67 -10.79 -8.06 11.50
CA GLY A 67 -10.85 -6.68 11.01
C GLY A 67 -9.50 -5.97 10.85
N ARG A 68 -8.39 -6.71 10.72
CA ARG A 68 -7.02 -6.16 10.66
C ARG A 68 -6.49 -5.97 9.23
N LEU A 69 -7.27 -6.32 8.20
CA LEU A 69 -6.85 -6.17 6.82
C LEU A 69 -7.11 -4.73 6.34
N THR A 70 -6.10 -4.13 5.72
CA THR A 70 -6.27 -2.96 4.85
C THR A 70 -6.11 -3.41 3.40
N LEU A 71 -7.14 -3.22 2.58
CA LEU A 71 -7.17 -3.66 1.18
C LEU A 71 -6.46 -2.63 0.29
N GLY A 72 -5.15 -2.80 0.12
CA GLY A 72 -4.35 -2.04 -0.84
C GLY A 72 -4.63 -2.42 -2.29
N LEU A 73 -4.95 -1.45 -3.15
CA LEU A 73 -5.28 -1.65 -4.55
C LEU A 73 -4.48 -0.70 -5.47
N GLY A 74 -4.11 -1.20 -6.64
CA GLY A 74 -3.36 -0.45 -7.64
C GLY A 74 -3.75 -0.78 -9.07
N ALA A 75 -3.33 0.08 -10.00
CA ALA A 75 -3.59 -0.10 -11.42
C ALA A 75 -2.63 -1.11 -12.11
N GLY A 76 -1.51 -1.45 -11.45
CA GLY A 76 -0.39 -2.17 -12.05
C GLY A 76 0.60 -1.23 -12.76
N TRP A 77 1.89 -1.56 -12.72
CA TRP A 77 2.94 -0.67 -13.23
C TRP A 77 4.08 -1.39 -13.98
N GLN A 78 4.45 -2.60 -13.57
CA GLN A 78 5.67 -3.24 -14.05
C GLN A 78 5.42 -4.07 -15.32
N GLU A 79 5.89 -3.57 -16.47
CA GLU A 79 5.72 -4.22 -17.78
C GLU A 79 6.36 -5.62 -17.86
N ARG A 80 7.50 -5.82 -17.20
CA ARG A 80 8.25 -7.09 -17.20
C ARG A 80 7.41 -8.26 -16.69
N GLU A 81 6.89 -8.20 -15.47
CA GLU A 81 6.09 -9.29 -14.90
C GLU A 81 4.79 -9.53 -15.68
N HIS A 82 4.18 -8.47 -16.21
CA HIS A 82 2.97 -8.59 -17.02
C HIS A 82 3.26 -9.37 -18.30
N SER A 83 4.35 -9.02 -18.99
CA SER A 83 4.76 -9.70 -20.23
C SER A 83 5.19 -11.15 -19.97
N HIS A 84 5.92 -11.40 -18.88
CA HIS A 84 6.44 -12.73 -18.55
C HIS A 84 5.34 -13.73 -18.14
N PHE A 85 4.31 -13.26 -17.44
CA PHE A 85 3.25 -14.11 -16.89
C PHE A 85 1.93 -14.01 -17.66
N GLY A 86 1.93 -13.31 -18.80
CA GLY A 86 0.78 -13.23 -19.70
C GLY A 86 -0.38 -12.35 -19.20
N TRP A 87 -0.10 -11.38 -18.33
CA TRP A 87 -1.09 -10.42 -17.86
C TRP A 87 -1.16 -9.20 -18.76
N ASP A 88 -2.36 -8.80 -19.17
CA ASP A 88 -2.54 -7.56 -19.92
C ASP A 88 -2.44 -6.36 -18.99
N LEU A 89 -1.34 -5.60 -19.11
CA LEU A 89 -1.13 -4.37 -18.34
C LEU A 89 -1.96 -3.19 -18.87
N LEU A 90 -2.34 -3.20 -20.16
CA LEU A 90 -2.95 -2.09 -20.89
C LEU A 90 -2.10 -0.81 -20.95
N ASP A 91 -2.44 0.07 -21.89
CA ASP A 91 -1.93 1.45 -21.90
C ASP A 91 -2.45 2.25 -20.69
N VAL A 92 -1.81 3.36 -20.37
CA VAL A 92 -2.13 4.12 -19.15
C VAL A 92 -3.61 4.56 -19.07
N PRO A 93 -4.25 5.09 -20.13
CA PRO A 93 -5.67 5.44 -20.07
C PRO A 93 -6.59 4.24 -19.77
N ARG A 94 -6.47 3.13 -20.53
CA ARG A 94 -7.35 1.96 -20.34
C ARG A 94 -7.04 1.26 -19.03
N ARG A 95 -5.77 1.22 -18.61
CA ARG A 95 -5.37 0.68 -17.30
C ARG A 95 -6.05 1.38 -16.15
N PHE A 96 -6.09 2.72 -16.16
CA PHE A 96 -6.78 3.48 -15.10
C PHE A 96 -8.30 3.41 -15.22
N LYS A 97 -8.87 3.25 -16.42
CA LYS A 97 -10.30 2.98 -16.58
C LYS A 97 -10.67 1.61 -15.99
N ARG A 98 -9.89 0.56 -16.28
CA ARG A 98 -10.02 -0.76 -15.65
C ARG A 98 -9.87 -0.69 -14.14
N PHE A 99 -8.96 0.14 -13.63
CA PHE A 99 -8.80 0.33 -12.19
C PHE A 99 -10.02 0.99 -11.55
N ASP A 100 -10.56 2.06 -12.14
CA ASP A 100 -11.79 2.72 -11.67
C ASP A 100 -12.97 1.73 -11.63
N GLU A 101 -13.23 0.99 -12.72
CA GLU A 101 -14.30 -0.01 -12.72
C GLU A 101 -14.06 -1.11 -11.67
N GLY A 102 -12.81 -1.51 -11.46
CA GLY A 102 -12.43 -2.47 -10.41
C GLY A 102 -12.74 -1.95 -9.01
N LEU A 103 -12.42 -0.68 -8.73
CA LEU A 103 -12.77 -0.02 -7.46
C LEU A 103 -14.29 0.05 -7.28
N GLN A 104 -15.05 0.39 -8.31
CA GLN A 104 -16.52 0.40 -8.25
C GLN A 104 -17.10 -0.98 -7.91
N VAL A 105 -16.63 -2.03 -8.58
CA VAL A 105 -17.05 -3.41 -8.32
C VAL A 105 -16.71 -3.81 -6.89
N ILE A 106 -15.46 -3.61 -6.46
CA ILE A 106 -14.99 -4.00 -5.12
C ILE A 106 -15.80 -3.25 -4.04
N THR A 107 -15.90 -1.93 -4.13
CA THR A 107 -16.66 -1.14 -3.16
C THR A 107 -18.11 -1.59 -3.09
N ARG A 108 -18.82 -1.74 -4.23
CA ARG A 108 -20.22 -2.17 -4.22
C ARG A 108 -20.41 -3.54 -3.59
N LEU A 109 -19.55 -4.52 -3.92
CA LEU A 109 -19.66 -5.87 -3.36
C LEU A 109 -19.40 -5.92 -1.86
N LEU A 110 -18.45 -5.12 -1.35
CA LEU A 110 -18.12 -5.06 0.07
C LEU A 110 -19.18 -4.33 0.91
N THR A 111 -19.90 -3.35 0.33
CA THR A 111 -20.81 -2.49 1.09
C THR A 111 -22.30 -2.77 0.87
N SER A 112 -22.70 -3.38 -0.24
CA SER A 112 -24.11 -3.53 -0.60
C SER A 112 -24.80 -4.62 0.21
N ASP A 113 -25.98 -4.32 0.76
CA ASP A 113 -26.93 -5.25 1.38
C ASP A 113 -27.92 -5.87 0.37
N GLN A 114 -27.87 -5.44 -0.90
CA GLN A 114 -28.70 -5.92 -2.01
C GLN A 114 -27.85 -6.56 -3.11
N PRO A 115 -28.45 -7.35 -4.03
CA PRO A 115 -27.78 -7.79 -5.25
C PRO A 115 -27.18 -6.62 -6.04
N VAL A 116 -25.99 -6.80 -6.57
CA VAL A 116 -25.23 -5.77 -7.30
C VAL A 116 -25.26 -6.07 -8.80
N ASP A 117 -25.79 -5.12 -9.56
CA ASP A 117 -25.58 -5.02 -11.00
C ASP A 117 -24.46 -4.02 -11.31
N PHE A 118 -23.67 -4.33 -12.34
CA PHE A 118 -22.64 -3.45 -12.86
C PHE A 118 -22.43 -3.72 -14.35
N GLU A 119 -22.40 -2.69 -15.18
CA GLU A 119 -22.13 -2.80 -16.61
C GLU A 119 -21.05 -1.78 -16.99
N GLY A 120 -19.80 -2.25 -17.10
CA GLY A 120 -18.64 -1.47 -17.53
C GLY A 120 -17.99 -2.03 -18.80
N GLU A 121 -16.89 -1.40 -19.23
CA GLU A 121 -16.07 -1.89 -20.35
C GLU A 121 -15.32 -3.18 -19.98
N PHE A 122 -14.84 -3.28 -18.74
CA PHE A 122 -13.97 -4.36 -18.29
C PHE A 122 -14.70 -5.41 -17.45
N TYR A 123 -15.73 -4.99 -16.71
CA TYR A 123 -16.44 -5.88 -15.78
C TYR A 123 -17.95 -5.78 -15.95
N ARG A 124 -18.62 -6.92 -15.79
CA ARG A 124 -20.08 -7.01 -15.76
C ARG A 124 -20.54 -7.90 -14.62
N LEU A 125 -21.50 -7.43 -13.85
CA LEU A 125 -22.17 -8.17 -12.78
C LEU A 125 -23.68 -8.12 -13.01
N LYS A 126 -24.36 -9.21 -12.69
CA LYS A 126 -25.81 -9.31 -12.70
C LYS A 126 -26.28 -10.01 -11.44
N GLU A 127 -27.12 -9.34 -10.64
CA GLU A 127 -27.69 -9.84 -9.39
C GLU A 127 -26.63 -10.45 -8.44
N ALA A 128 -25.41 -9.90 -8.43
CA ALA A 128 -24.29 -10.48 -7.69
C ALA A 128 -24.38 -10.18 -6.20
N ILE A 129 -24.26 -11.20 -5.35
CA ILE A 129 -24.22 -11.06 -3.90
C ILE A 129 -22.89 -11.61 -3.37
N LEU A 130 -22.15 -10.80 -2.62
CA LEU A 130 -20.95 -11.26 -1.93
C LEU A 130 -21.34 -12.01 -0.65
N LEU A 131 -21.12 -13.34 -0.64
CA LEU A 131 -21.41 -14.19 0.51
C LEU A 131 -20.16 -14.99 0.96
N PRO A 132 -19.93 -15.15 2.28
CA PRO A 132 -20.63 -14.46 3.37
C PRO A 132 -20.41 -12.93 3.29
N ARG A 133 -21.34 -12.16 3.87
CA ARG A 133 -21.18 -10.70 3.94
C ARG A 133 -20.02 -10.37 4.88
N PRO A 134 -19.23 -9.32 4.61
CA PRO A 134 -18.18 -8.89 5.54
C PRO A 134 -18.73 -8.65 6.94
N GLN A 135 -18.04 -9.12 7.98
CA GLN A 135 -18.43 -8.86 9.37
C GLN A 135 -18.17 -7.41 9.76
N ARG A 136 -17.09 -6.83 9.23
CA ARG A 136 -16.77 -5.41 9.37
C ARG A 136 -17.73 -4.57 8.53
N PRO A 137 -18.49 -3.61 9.11
CA PRO A 137 -19.34 -2.72 8.34
C PRO A 137 -18.54 -1.97 7.26
N GLY A 138 -18.97 -2.11 6.01
CA GLY A 138 -18.29 -1.55 4.85
C GLY A 138 -17.09 -2.36 4.32
N GLY A 139 -16.77 -3.49 4.93
CA GLY A 139 -15.62 -4.34 4.57
C GLY A 139 -14.26 -3.75 5.00
N PRO A 140 -13.16 -4.38 4.55
CA PRO A 140 -11.81 -3.87 4.83
C PRO A 140 -11.59 -2.48 4.19
N PRO A 141 -10.93 -1.54 4.90
CA PRO A 141 -10.67 -0.20 4.39
C PRO A 141 -9.79 -0.25 3.14
N LEU A 142 -10.12 0.57 2.16
CA LEU A 142 -9.39 0.64 0.89
C LEU A 142 -8.18 1.55 1.01
N LEU A 143 -7.02 1.05 0.62
CA LEU A 143 -5.81 1.84 0.41
C LEU A 143 -5.52 1.93 -1.08
N ILE A 144 -5.24 3.13 -1.59
CA ILE A 144 -4.83 3.33 -2.98
C ILE A 144 -3.42 3.91 -3.02
N GLY A 145 -2.52 3.20 -3.70
CA GLY A 145 -1.12 3.58 -3.85
C GLY A 145 -0.82 4.34 -5.13
N GLY A 146 0.10 5.30 -5.05
CA GLY A 146 0.69 5.99 -6.20
C GLY A 146 0.62 7.51 -6.15
N ASN A 147 1.33 8.15 -7.08
CA ASN A 147 1.63 9.58 -7.04
C ASN A 147 0.98 10.40 -8.17
N GLY A 148 0.07 9.79 -8.95
CA GLY A 148 -0.49 10.38 -10.16
C GLY A 148 -1.56 11.44 -9.87
N PRO A 149 -1.30 12.75 -10.04
CA PRO A 149 -2.25 13.80 -9.67
C PRO A 149 -3.53 13.79 -10.51
N ARG A 150 -3.42 13.37 -11.78
CA ARG A 150 -4.56 13.38 -12.72
C ARG A 150 -5.43 12.12 -12.68
N ARG A 151 -4.98 11.03 -12.06
CA ARG A 151 -5.66 9.72 -12.13
C ARG A 151 -5.71 9.01 -10.80
N THR A 152 -4.59 8.93 -10.09
CA THR A 152 -4.54 8.29 -8.76
C THR A 152 -5.27 9.12 -7.72
N LEU A 153 -4.94 10.41 -7.55
CA LEU A 153 -5.56 11.24 -6.50
C LEU A 153 -7.09 11.39 -6.63
N PRO A 154 -7.67 11.55 -7.84
CA PRO A 154 -9.13 11.53 -7.98
C PRO A 154 -9.78 10.22 -7.50
N LEU A 155 -9.15 9.06 -7.77
CA LEU A 155 -9.64 7.77 -7.29
C LEU A 155 -9.47 7.63 -5.78
N VAL A 156 -8.36 8.11 -5.22
CA VAL A 156 -8.16 8.20 -3.76
C VAL A 156 -9.28 9.01 -3.13
N ALA A 157 -9.54 10.22 -3.63
CA ALA A 157 -10.57 11.10 -3.10
C ALA A 157 -11.97 10.49 -3.14
N ARG A 158 -12.25 9.62 -4.12
CA ARG A 158 -13.56 8.96 -4.29
C ARG A 158 -13.71 7.67 -3.46
N TYR A 159 -12.67 6.85 -3.36
CA TYR A 159 -12.79 5.47 -2.86
C TYR A 159 -11.93 5.14 -1.64
N ALA A 160 -10.81 5.83 -1.47
CA ALA A 160 -9.84 5.42 -0.46
C ALA A 160 -10.27 5.84 0.95
N TRP A 161 -9.91 4.98 1.89
CA TRP A 161 -9.71 5.32 3.28
C TRP A 161 -8.25 5.72 3.55
N GLU A 162 -7.31 5.28 2.73
CA GLU A 162 -5.91 5.67 2.84
C GLU A 162 -5.23 5.90 1.50
N TRP A 163 -4.49 7.01 1.40
CA TRP A 163 -3.58 7.27 0.30
C TRP A 163 -2.16 6.88 0.69
N ASN A 164 -1.53 6.02 -0.11
CA ASN A 164 -0.11 5.71 0.02
C ASN A 164 0.69 6.38 -1.10
N ALA A 165 1.44 7.43 -0.75
CA ALA A 165 2.50 7.96 -1.58
C ALA A 165 3.68 6.97 -1.65
N VAL A 166 4.45 7.01 -2.74
CA VAL A 166 5.47 5.99 -3.00
C VAL A 166 6.78 6.63 -3.47
N PHE A 167 7.87 6.45 -2.71
CA PHE A 167 9.23 6.89 -3.07
C PHE A 167 9.33 8.34 -3.56
N ILE A 168 8.75 9.28 -2.81
CA ILE A 168 8.83 10.71 -3.09
C ILE A 168 9.45 11.49 -1.94
N PRO A 169 10.14 12.61 -2.23
CA PRO A 169 10.65 13.50 -1.18
C PRO A 169 9.51 14.27 -0.49
N PRO A 170 9.75 14.82 0.72
CA PRO A 170 8.76 15.57 1.50
C PRO A 170 8.10 16.72 0.71
N SER A 171 8.86 17.46 -0.09
CA SER A 171 8.35 18.57 -0.90
C SER A 171 7.27 18.12 -1.90
N ARG A 172 7.47 16.98 -2.56
CA ARG A 172 6.50 16.40 -3.48
C ARG A 172 5.28 15.84 -2.73
N PHE A 173 5.49 15.30 -1.53
CA PHE A 173 4.39 14.85 -0.68
C PHE A 173 3.46 16.01 -0.32
N VAL A 174 3.99 17.16 0.12
CA VAL A 174 3.20 18.36 0.43
C VAL A 174 2.36 18.80 -0.76
N GLU A 175 2.96 18.84 -1.97
CA GLU A 175 2.26 19.25 -3.18
C GLU A 175 1.06 18.34 -3.51
N LEU A 176 1.26 17.02 -3.44
CA LEU A 176 0.22 16.03 -3.71
C LEU A 176 -0.83 15.99 -2.59
N ASN A 177 -0.42 16.17 -1.34
CA ASN A 177 -1.30 16.23 -0.18
C ASN A 177 -2.30 17.39 -0.31
N ARG A 178 -1.81 18.60 -0.66
CA ARG A 178 -2.67 19.76 -0.92
C ARG A 178 -3.69 19.50 -2.03
N GLN A 179 -3.25 18.88 -3.14
CA GLN A 179 -4.16 18.54 -4.25
C GLN A 179 -5.22 17.53 -3.82
N LEU A 180 -4.87 16.55 -2.98
CA LEU A 180 -5.84 15.60 -2.45
C LEU A 180 -6.86 16.27 -1.52
N ASP A 181 -6.44 17.22 -0.69
CA ASP A 181 -7.33 17.99 0.18
C ASP A 181 -8.33 18.84 -0.63
N GLU A 182 -7.88 19.43 -1.75
CA GLU A 182 -8.74 20.15 -2.70
C GLU A 182 -9.77 19.21 -3.34
N LEU A 183 -9.36 18.01 -3.78
CA LEU A 183 -10.25 17.01 -4.36
C LEU A 183 -11.28 16.48 -3.36
N LEU A 184 -10.87 16.26 -2.10
CA LEU A 184 -11.77 15.84 -1.02
C LEU A 184 -12.78 16.93 -0.70
N SER A 185 -12.33 18.18 -0.58
CA SER A 185 -13.18 19.34 -0.32
C SER A 185 -14.20 19.56 -1.44
N ALA A 186 -13.81 19.43 -2.70
CA ALA A 186 -14.70 19.50 -3.85
C ALA A 186 -15.81 18.42 -3.82
N GLN A 187 -15.54 17.27 -3.18
CA GLN A 187 -16.51 16.20 -2.96
C GLN A 187 -17.22 16.28 -1.60
N ARG A 188 -17.04 17.39 -0.85
CA ARG A 188 -17.57 17.61 0.50
C ARG A 188 -17.15 16.53 1.51
N ARG A 189 -15.98 15.92 1.29
CA ARG A 189 -15.35 14.98 2.22
C ARG A 189 -14.32 15.73 3.07
N SER A 190 -14.23 15.38 4.35
CA SER A 190 -13.18 15.88 5.23
C SER A 190 -11.81 15.37 4.75
N PRO A 191 -10.75 16.23 4.70
CA PRO A 191 -9.37 15.78 4.48
C PRO A 191 -8.94 14.64 5.40
N ALA A 192 -9.39 14.67 6.67
CA ALA A 192 -9.10 13.66 7.67
C ALA A 192 -9.80 12.31 7.43
N SER A 193 -10.77 12.24 6.50
CA SER A 193 -11.44 10.99 6.13
C SER A 193 -10.56 10.04 5.31
N VAL A 194 -9.40 10.51 4.85
CA VAL A 194 -8.41 9.70 4.16
C VAL A 194 -7.10 9.81 4.94
N ARG A 195 -6.57 8.68 5.41
CA ARG A 195 -5.25 8.61 6.05
C ARG A 195 -4.15 8.88 5.02
N ARG A 196 -3.05 9.48 5.47
CA ARG A 196 -1.89 9.84 4.66
C ARG A 196 -0.70 8.96 5.00
N SER A 197 -0.27 8.11 4.06
CA SER A 197 0.95 7.31 4.23
C SER A 197 1.97 7.49 3.11
N LEU A 198 3.20 7.09 3.41
CA LEU A 198 4.32 7.08 2.48
C LEU A 198 5.05 5.74 2.59
N MET A 199 5.16 5.00 1.48
CA MET A 199 6.17 3.95 1.35
C MET A 199 7.49 4.55 0.86
N THR A 200 8.58 4.23 1.54
CA THR A 200 9.93 4.57 1.10
C THR A 200 10.95 3.49 1.51
N GLY A 201 12.15 3.57 0.96
CA GLY A 201 13.25 2.68 1.34
C GLY A 201 13.80 3.02 2.72
N CYS A 202 14.37 2.02 3.39
CA CYS A 202 15.04 2.20 4.67
C CYS A 202 16.41 1.53 4.67
N ILE A 203 17.42 2.24 5.16
CA ILE A 203 18.73 1.70 5.49
C ILE A 203 19.04 2.11 6.93
N LEU A 204 18.76 1.20 7.86
CA LEU A 204 19.02 1.38 9.28
C LEU A 204 20.26 0.57 9.69
N GLY A 205 21.21 1.21 10.37
CA GLY A 205 22.27 0.54 11.12
C GLY A 205 22.10 0.75 12.62
N ARG A 206 22.58 -0.20 13.45
CA ARG A 206 22.69 0.03 14.91
C ARG A 206 23.65 1.19 15.22
N ASP A 207 24.68 1.33 14.41
CA ASP A 207 25.69 2.38 14.47
C ASP A 207 26.10 2.80 13.04
N GLU A 208 26.97 3.81 12.95
CA GLU A 208 27.50 4.35 11.69
C GLU A 208 28.17 3.24 10.86
N ALA A 209 28.94 2.34 11.48
CA ALA A 209 29.60 1.25 10.77
C ALA A 209 28.60 0.29 10.11
N GLY A 210 27.48 -0.01 10.79
CA GLY A 210 26.37 -0.79 10.26
C GLY A 210 25.67 -0.09 9.09
N VAL A 211 25.47 1.23 9.18
CA VAL A 211 24.91 2.03 8.08
C VAL A 211 25.83 1.94 6.85
N GLN A 212 27.13 2.20 7.01
CA GLN A 212 28.10 2.17 5.91
C GLN A 212 28.18 0.81 5.21
N ARG A 213 28.11 -0.28 5.99
CA ARG A 213 28.07 -1.65 5.44
C ARG A 213 26.85 -1.87 4.55
N LYS A 214 25.67 -1.42 4.98
CA LYS A 214 24.42 -1.57 4.21
C LYS A 214 24.32 -0.61 3.02
N LEU A 215 24.99 0.54 3.09
CA LEU A 215 25.09 1.47 1.96
C LEU A 215 25.82 0.86 0.76
N ARG A 216 26.78 -0.05 0.97
CA ARG A 216 27.54 -0.70 -0.12
C ARG A 216 28.12 0.31 -1.11
N GLY A 217 28.68 1.41 -0.58
CA GLY A 217 29.27 2.51 -1.38
C GLY A 217 28.28 3.52 -1.96
N ARG A 218 26.97 3.39 -1.71
CA ARG A 218 25.96 4.39 -2.10
C ARG A 218 26.08 5.64 -1.22
N ASN A 219 25.87 6.82 -1.81
CA ASN A 219 25.90 8.08 -1.09
C ASN A 219 24.62 8.29 -0.26
N PRO A 220 24.70 8.38 1.09
CA PRO A 220 23.52 8.56 1.93
C PRO A 220 22.79 9.88 1.67
N ALA A 221 23.50 10.96 1.34
CA ALA A 221 22.88 12.26 1.07
C ALA A 221 21.99 12.21 -0.18
N GLU A 222 22.45 11.57 -1.26
CA GLU A 222 21.67 11.39 -2.48
C GLU A 222 20.42 10.52 -2.24
N LEU A 223 20.55 9.46 -1.43
CA LEU A 223 19.42 8.62 -1.04
C LEU A 223 18.37 9.41 -0.27
N ARG A 224 18.80 10.23 0.70
CA ARG A 224 17.92 11.12 1.47
C ARG A 224 17.22 12.15 0.60
N THR A 225 17.91 12.75 -0.38
CA THR A 225 17.29 13.65 -1.37
C THR A 225 16.19 12.97 -2.17
N ARG A 226 16.32 11.66 -2.44
CA ARG A 226 15.28 10.86 -3.10
C ARG A 226 14.15 10.41 -2.17
N GLY A 227 14.21 10.77 -0.88
CA GLY A 227 13.22 10.43 0.14
C GLY A 227 13.46 9.09 0.83
N VAL A 228 14.61 8.42 0.62
CA VAL A 228 14.98 7.18 1.32
C VAL A 228 15.43 7.52 2.74
N VAL A 229 14.93 6.77 3.72
CA VAL A 229 15.32 6.93 5.13
C VAL A 229 16.63 6.18 5.36
N VAL A 230 17.68 6.90 5.76
CA VAL A 230 19.03 6.33 5.90
C VAL A 230 19.71 6.86 7.15
N GLY A 231 20.23 6.00 8.00
CA GLY A 231 21.07 6.41 9.13
C GLY A 231 21.04 5.44 10.31
N ALA A 232 21.68 5.85 11.40
CA ALA A 232 21.52 5.22 12.70
C ALA A 232 20.15 5.59 13.31
N ALA A 233 19.77 4.96 14.42
CA ALA A 233 18.44 5.11 15.01
C ALA A 233 18.02 6.58 15.23
N SER A 234 18.90 7.45 15.76
CA SER A 234 18.59 8.87 15.99
C SER A 234 18.32 9.64 14.70
N GLU A 235 19.13 9.43 13.67
CA GLU A 235 18.93 10.06 12.36
C GLU A 235 17.63 9.56 11.69
N VAL A 236 17.30 8.28 11.88
CA VAL A 236 16.03 7.71 11.37
C VAL A 236 14.85 8.34 12.09
N VAL A 237 14.89 8.49 13.42
CA VAL A 237 13.84 9.18 14.19
C VAL A 237 13.67 10.62 13.71
N GLU A 238 14.76 11.35 13.50
CA GLU A 238 14.71 12.72 12.97
C GLU A 238 14.03 12.78 11.59
N GLN A 239 14.43 11.91 10.66
CA GLN A 239 13.83 11.83 9.33
C GLN A 239 12.34 11.48 9.37
N LEU A 240 11.93 10.56 10.25
CA LEU A 240 10.51 10.23 10.45
C LEU A 240 9.73 11.42 11.03
N GLY A 241 10.33 12.18 11.95
CA GLY A 241 9.76 13.43 12.48
C GLY A 241 9.57 14.50 11.38
N GLN A 242 10.52 14.63 10.46
CA GLN A 242 10.40 15.52 9.30
C GLN A 242 9.25 15.10 8.36
N LEU A 243 9.04 13.79 8.17
CA LEU A 243 7.90 13.27 7.42
C LEU A 243 6.56 13.55 8.12
N ALA A 244 6.52 13.35 9.44
CA ALA A 244 5.33 13.67 10.25
C ALA A 244 4.97 15.16 10.17
N ALA A 245 5.97 16.05 10.23
CA ALA A 245 5.78 17.50 10.14
C ALA A 245 5.15 17.97 8.81
N VAL A 246 5.31 17.19 7.72
CA VAL A 246 4.67 17.49 6.42
C VAL A 246 3.34 16.75 6.21
N GLY A 247 2.81 16.12 7.26
CA GLY A 247 1.48 15.49 7.26
C GLY A 247 1.48 13.99 6.91
N VAL A 248 2.63 13.32 6.89
CA VAL A 248 2.67 11.85 6.79
C VAL A 248 2.21 11.26 8.13
N GLN A 249 1.13 10.52 8.13
CA GLN A 249 0.55 9.89 9.32
C GLN A 249 1.03 8.44 9.51
N ARG A 250 1.59 7.83 8.47
CA ARG A 250 2.15 6.47 8.51
C ARG A 250 3.27 6.30 7.51
N VAL A 251 4.39 5.76 7.95
CA VAL A 251 5.52 5.43 7.07
C VAL A 251 5.62 3.92 6.93
N MET A 252 5.68 3.44 5.69
CA MET A 252 5.95 2.04 5.38
C MET A 252 7.39 1.94 4.90
N LEU A 253 8.26 1.51 5.80
CA LEU A 253 9.68 1.33 5.52
C LEU A 253 9.88 0.01 4.79
N GLN A 254 10.31 0.08 3.54
CA GLN A 254 10.59 -1.10 2.74
C GLN A 254 11.80 -1.82 3.31
N TRP A 255 11.58 -3.07 3.70
CA TRP A 255 12.58 -3.97 4.27
C TRP A 255 12.86 -5.09 3.27
N LEU A 256 14.00 -5.02 2.59
CA LEU A 256 14.38 -5.98 1.54
C LEU A 256 15.35 -7.05 2.03
N ASP A 257 16.08 -6.79 3.11
CA ASP A 257 16.98 -7.75 3.74
C ASP A 257 16.19 -8.57 4.76
N LEU A 258 15.49 -9.59 4.29
CA LEU A 258 14.51 -10.34 5.10
C LEU A 258 15.15 -11.10 6.27
N ASP A 259 16.45 -11.36 6.21
CA ASP A 259 17.23 -12.06 7.25
C ASP A 259 17.87 -11.10 8.26
N ASP A 260 17.75 -9.78 8.06
CA ASP A 260 18.31 -8.74 8.94
C ASP A 260 17.46 -8.55 10.21
N MET A 261 17.41 -9.59 11.04
CA MET A 261 16.70 -9.58 12.32
C MET A 261 17.30 -8.56 13.29
N ASP A 262 18.62 -8.37 13.27
CA ASP A 262 19.30 -7.37 14.09
C ASP A 262 18.84 -5.94 13.75
N GLY A 263 18.63 -5.65 12.46
CA GLY A 263 18.09 -4.38 12.01
C GLY A 263 16.62 -4.19 12.43
N LEU A 264 15.81 -5.25 12.38
CA LEU A 264 14.43 -5.20 12.85
C LEU A 264 14.33 -5.00 14.37
N GLU A 265 15.20 -5.64 15.15
CA GLU A 265 15.34 -5.39 16.59
C GLU A 265 15.75 -3.95 16.86
N ALA A 266 16.77 -3.44 16.16
CA ALA A 266 17.22 -2.05 16.31
C ALA A 266 16.08 -1.05 15.99
N MET A 267 15.29 -1.33 14.95
CA MET A 267 14.09 -0.55 14.64
C MET A 267 13.08 -0.60 15.79
N ALA A 268 12.85 -1.79 16.37
CA ALA A 268 11.88 -2.00 17.43
C ALA A 268 12.29 -1.39 18.77
N GLU A 269 13.57 -1.44 19.13
CA GLU A 269 14.08 -0.99 20.42
C GLU A 269 14.46 0.49 20.42
N ALA A 270 15.07 0.97 19.33
CA ALA A 270 15.66 2.30 19.30
C ALA A 270 14.83 3.32 18.53
N VAL A 271 14.01 2.91 17.55
CA VAL A 271 13.23 3.86 16.73
C VAL A 271 11.76 3.88 17.15
N LEU A 272 11.08 2.72 17.16
CA LEU A 272 9.63 2.65 17.40
C LEU A 272 9.17 3.36 18.68
N PRO A 273 9.83 3.25 19.85
CA PRO A 273 9.38 3.91 21.07
C PRO A 273 9.40 5.44 21.01
N GLN A 274 10.10 6.01 20.03
CA GLN A 274 10.23 7.46 19.87
C GLN A 274 9.24 8.05 18.85
N VAL A 275 8.49 7.20 18.13
CA VAL A 275 7.60 7.61 17.02
C VAL A 275 6.21 6.98 17.09
N SER A 276 5.94 6.17 18.11
CA SER A 276 4.66 5.47 18.29
C SER A 276 3.81 6.22 19.32
N ASP A 277 3.17 7.30 18.89
CA ASP A 277 2.05 7.95 19.59
C ASP A 277 0.73 7.71 18.82
#